data_AF-A0A8I2Z1Q6-F1
#
_entry.id   AF-A0A8I2Z1Q6-F1
#
_cell.length_a   1.000
_cell.length_b   1.000
_cell.length_c   1.000
_cell.angle_alpha   90.00
_cell.angle_beta   90.00
_cell.angle_gamma   90.00
#
_symmetry.space_group_name_H-M   'P 1'
#
loop_
_entity.id
_entity.type
_entity.pdbx_description
1 polymer ?
#
loop_
_entity_poly.entity_id
_entity_poly.type
_entity_poly.pdbx_seq_one_letter_code
_entity_poly.pdbx_strand_id
1 'polypeptide(L)'
;MIETSLRKEVTKLEGQLAMSNKCYEQLLTKLDTLRMDPQKPSLPLSGPSPTTNDSASLFMCLLQDARAHDTTPSPKQSEFPLIVYWNKKEYLKGYNNGKGYLRTIRNDDSGMVGFLEDENGNIVNKDEQARMREFQRSLAYTLLKFGLAPTSWGRCTQPAQEYVVRSMRLKFPIFCYCADNWKADTFMGLYYSQWADCPQISNDSEGHHVKQETTDSTIEPTSNGKTTKRPSSPPMTNATKQKKLKQDNPDALIPTAPKQLEIIRALPGPPVSQLAAHTVSTTTATPNISSLTRSSQARSFNYHSPLYNRCHRQGSRSRLGNRKPSSKSLRPS
;
A
#
# COMPACT_ATOMS: atom_id res chain seq x y z
N MET A 1 -37.65 7.52 -30.07
CA MET A 1 -36.81 7.68 -28.87
C MET A 1 -35.38 7.14 -29.04
N ILE A 2 -35.17 5.99 -29.69
CA ILE A 2 -33.82 5.40 -29.84
C ILE A 2 -32.91 6.29 -30.69
N GLU A 3 -33.39 6.82 -31.82
CA GLU A 3 -32.58 7.66 -32.72
C GLU A 3 -32.10 8.96 -32.06
N THR A 4 -32.95 9.61 -31.25
CA THR A 4 -32.59 10.81 -30.50
C THR A 4 -31.55 10.55 -29.41
N SER A 5 -31.54 9.34 -28.83
CA SER A 5 -30.53 8.94 -27.85
C SER A 5 -29.17 8.70 -28.53
N LEU A 6 -29.18 8.04 -29.69
CA LEU A 6 -27.96 7.75 -30.44
C LEU A 6 -27.26 9.03 -30.89
N ARG A 7 -28.02 10.00 -31.42
CA ARG A 7 -27.48 11.31 -31.86
C ARG A 7 -26.80 12.06 -30.70
N LYS A 8 -27.37 12.04 -29.50
CA LYS A 8 -26.77 12.67 -28.32
C LYS A 8 -25.43 12.05 -27.94
N GLU A 9 -25.32 10.72 -28.01
CA GLU A 9 -24.06 10.04 -27.66
C GLU A 9 -22.97 10.28 -28.72
N VAL A 10 -23.33 10.34 -30.01
CA VAL A 10 -22.38 10.68 -31.09
C VAL A 10 -21.80 12.08 -30.88
N THR A 11 -22.64 13.10 -30.64
CA THR A 11 -22.14 14.46 -30.41
C THR A 11 -21.26 14.57 -29.17
N LYS A 12 -21.57 13.80 -28.12
CA LYS A 12 -20.74 13.73 -26.90
C LYS A 12 -19.38 13.10 -27.18
N LEU A 13 -19.33 12.01 -27.95
CA LEU A 13 -18.09 11.33 -28.32
C LEU A 13 -17.22 12.20 -29.25
N GLU A 14 -17.84 12.89 -30.22
CA GLU A 14 -17.14 13.85 -31.09
C GLU A 14 -16.51 14.99 -30.27
N GLY A 15 -17.22 15.49 -29.26
CA GLY A 15 -16.68 16.48 -28.33
C GLY A 15 -15.47 15.97 -27.53
N GLN A 16 -15.54 14.73 -27.03
CA GLN A 16 -14.42 14.10 -26.32
C GLN A 16 -13.20 13.87 -27.25
N LEU A 17 -13.43 13.42 -28.49
CA LEU A 17 -12.38 13.23 -29.48
C LEU A 17 -11.69 14.55 -29.84
N ALA A 18 -12.46 15.61 -30.06
CA ALA A 18 -11.92 16.94 -30.35
C ALA A 18 -11.06 17.48 -29.20
N MET A 19 -11.49 17.28 -27.95
CA MET A 19 -10.69 17.64 -26.77
C MET A 19 -9.38 16.86 -26.67
N SER A 20 -9.42 15.54 -26.93
CA SER A 20 -8.23 14.69 -26.91
C SER A 20 -7.21 15.11 -27.97
N ASN A 21 -7.67 15.33 -29.21
CA ASN A 21 -6.82 15.78 -30.31
C ASN A 21 -6.19 17.14 -30.01
N LYS A 22 -6.94 18.09 -29.44
CA LYS A 22 -6.41 19.39 -29.03
C LYS A 22 -5.29 19.26 -27.99
N CYS A 23 -5.43 18.34 -27.04
CA CYS A 23 -4.41 18.08 -26.03
C CYS A 23 -3.15 17.46 -26.64
N TYR A 24 -3.33 16.55 -27.61
CA TYR A 24 -2.24 15.92 -28.33
C TYR A 24 -1.43 16.93 -29.18
N GLU A 25 -2.10 17.82 -29.90
CA GLU A 25 -1.43 18.89 -30.66
C GLU A 25 -0.62 19.85 -29.76
N GLN A 26 -1.12 20.14 -28.56
CA GLN A 26 -0.37 20.92 -27.56
C GLN A 26 0.90 20.20 -27.08
N LEU A 27 0.86 18.87 -26.96
CA LEU A 27 2.03 18.06 -26.61
C LEU A 27 3.06 18.04 -27.74
N LEU A 28 2.62 17.86 -28.98
CA LEU A 28 3.51 17.90 -30.15
C LEU A 28 4.20 19.25 -30.27
N THR A 29 3.45 20.34 -30.13
CA THR A 29 4.00 21.72 -30.16
C THR A 29 5.08 21.92 -29.09
N LYS A 30 4.86 21.39 -27.87
CA LYS A 30 5.86 21.44 -26.80
C LYS A 30 7.11 20.62 -27.12
N LEU A 31 6.97 19.45 -27.74
CA LEU A 31 8.11 18.62 -28.14
C LEU A 31 8.94 19.28 -29.24
N ASP A 32 8.31 19.93 -30.22
CA ASP A 32 9.03 20.65 -31.28
C ASP A 32 9.80 21.86 -30.71
N THR A 33 9.20 22.56 -29.74
CA THR A 33 9.88 23.63 -29.00
C THR A 33 11.13 23.13 -28.27
N LEU A 34 11.11 21.89 -27.77
CA LEU A 34 12.27 21.27 -27.11
C LEU A 34 13.32 20.76 -28.10
N ARG A 35 12.95 20.54 -29.37
CA ARG A 35 13.83 19.93 -30.38
C ARG A 35 14.64 20.95 -31.18
N MET A 36 14.22 22.21 -31.24
CA MET A 36 14.78 23.21 -32.16
C MET A 36 15.58 24.31 -31.46
N ASP A 37 16.75 23.97 -30.91
CA ASP A 37 17.85 24.95 -30.80
C ASP A 37 19.10 24.43 -31.53
N PRO A 38 19.16 24.52 -32.88
CA PRO A 38 20.23 23.94 -33.68
C PRO A 38 21.47 24.83 -33.81
N GLN A 39 21.57 25.98 -33.12
CA GLN A 39 22.70 26.90 -33.31
C GLN A 39 23.32 27.40 -32.00
N LYS A 40 23.68 26.47 -31.10
CA LYS A 40 24.75 26.75 -30.15
C LYS A 40 26.08 26.20 -30.69
N PRO A 41 27.08 27.06 -30.99
CA PRO A 41 28.36 26.65 -31.54
C PRO A 41 29.04 25.60 -30.65
N SER A 42 29.59 24.60 -31.32
CA SER A 42 30.38 23.48 -30.79
C SER A 42 31.31 23.90 -29.65
N LEU A 43 30.89 23.63 -28.41
CA LEU A 43 31.76 23.60 -27.25
C LEU A 43 32.49 22.25 -27.18
N PRO A 44 33.74 22.23 -26.67
CA PRO A 44 34.66 21.11 -26.77
C PRO A 44 34.12 19.85 -26.09
N LEU A 45 34.29 18.74 -26.81
CA LEU A 45 33.83 17.38 -26.56
C LEU A 45 34.57 16.70 -25.39
N SER A 46 34.64 17.37 -24.25
CA SER A 46 35.18 16.90 -22.98
C SER A 46 34.15 17.19 -21.89
N GLY A 47 32.94 16.66 -22.06
CA GLY A 47 31.88 16.76 -21.07
C GLY A 47 32.12 15.77 -19.94
N PRO A 48 32.18 16.20 -18.67
CA PRO A 48 32.26 15.29 -17.53
C PRO A 48 31.08 14.30 -17.62
N SER A 49 31.40 13.01 -17.46
CA SER A 49 30.43 11.92 -17.37
C SER A 49 29.20 12.34 -16.55
N PRO A 50 27.96 11.99 -16.95
CA PRO A 50 26.74 12.36 -16.22
C PRO A 50 26.87 11.89 -14.77
N THR A 51 27.29 12.83 -13.93
CA THR A 51 27.53 12.61 -12.53
C THR A 51 26.21 12.21 -11.91
N THR A 52 26.26 11.27 -10.97
CA THR A 52 25.15 10.65 -10.22
C THR A 52 24.16 11.66 -9.59
N ASN A 53 24.45 12.96 -9.63
CA ASN A 53 23.66 14.07 -9.15
C ASN A 53 22.33 14.28 -9.90
N ASP A 54 22.20 13.89 -11.17
CA ASP A 54 20.98 14.16 -11.96
C ASP A 54 19.76 13.36 -11.47
N SER A 55 19.96 12.13 -11.01
CA SER A 55 18.88 11.27 -10.50
C SER A 55 18.21 11.86 -9.25
N ALA A 56 19.02 12.40 -8.34
CA ALA A 56 18.52 13.04 -7.12
C ALA A 56 17.71 14.31 -7.44
N SER A 57 18.17 15.10 -8.41
CA SER A 57 17.45 16.29 -8.89
C SER A 57 16.07 15.94 -9.45
N LEU A 58 16.00 14.91 -10.32
CA LEU A 58 14.74 14.42 -10.89
C LEU A 58 13.77 13.92 -9.82
N PHE A 59 14.28 13.21 -8.80
CA PHE A 59 13.45 12.77 -7.68
C PHE A 59 12.87 13.96 -6.90
N MET A 60 13.66 15.00 -6.66
CA MET A 60 13.18 16.19 -5.96
C MET A 60 12.09 16.93 -6.74
N CYS A 61 12.16 16.94 -8.08
CA CYS A 61 11.07 17.45 -8.92
C CYS A 61 9.79 16.63 -8.74
N LEU A 62 9.87 15.29 -8.73
CA LEU A 62 8.71 14.42 -8.47
C LEU A 62 8.11 14.64 -7.07
N LEU A 63 8.96 14.82 -6.06
CA LEU A 63 8.50 15.14 -4.71
C LEU A 63 7.83 16.51 -4.65
N GLN A 64 8.36 17.51 -5.37
CA GLN A 64 7.76 18.83 -5.43
C GLN A 64 6.41 18.83 -6.16
N ASP A 65 6.28 18.03 -7.22
CA ASP A 65 5.01 17.78 -7.90
C ASP A 65 3.98 17.12 -6.96
N ALA A 66 4.37 16.06 -6.25
CA ALA A 66 3.52 15.42 -5.25
C ALA A 66 3.10 16.38 -4.12
N ARG A 67 3.97 17.30 -3.70
CA ARG A 67 3.64 18.37 -2.74
C ARG A 67 2.64 19.37 -3.31
N ALA A 68 2.80 19.75 -4.58
CA ALA A 68 1.92 20.71 -5.25
C ALA A 68 0.51 20.13 -5.46
N HIS A 69 0.40 18.82 -5.69
CA HIS A 69 -0.89 18.15 -5.84
C HIS A 69 -1.55 17.80 -4.50
N ASP A 70 -0.77 17.52 -3.45
CA ASP A 70 -1.30 17.20 -2.12
C ASP A 70 -1.66 18.46 -1.33
N THR A 71 -2.62 19.22 -1.87
CA THR A 71 -3.23 20.39 -1.22
C THR A 71 -4.38 20.01 -0.30
N THR A 72 -4.63 18.71 -0.11
CA THR A 72 -5.76 18.25 0.69
C THR A 72 -5.54 18.65 2.15
N PRO A 73 -6.42 19.48 2.74
CA PRO A 73 -6.31 19.81 4.15
C PRO A 73 -6.42 18.50 4.94
N SER A 74 -5.61 18.36 5.98
CA SER A 74 -5.70 17.20 6.86
C SER A 74 -7.11 17.18 7.47
N PRO A 75 -7.91 16.12 7.21
CA PRO A 75 -9.27 16.04 7.74
C PRO A 75 -9.22 16.08 9.25
N LYS A 76 -10.27 16.61 9.89
CA LYS A 76 -10.35 16.62 11.36
C LYS A 76 -11.14 15.40 11.83
N GLN A 77 -10.74 14.81 12.96
CA GLN A 77 -11.44 13.67 13.53
C GLN A 77 -12.93 13.96 13.80
N SER A 78 -13.27 15.21 14.15
CA SER A 78 -14.65 15.64 14.37
C SER A 78 -15.54 15.53 13.14
N GLU A 79 -14.96 15.59 11.93
CA GLU A 79 -15.69 15.46 10.66
C GLU A 79 -15.97 13.99 10.32
N PHE A 80 -15.18 13.06 10.88
CA PHE A 80 -15.27 11.63 10.61
C PHE A 80 -15.40 10.83 11.92
N PRO A 81 -16.50 10.98 12.67
CA PRO A 81 -16.66 10.37 13.99
C PRO A 81 -16.73 8.83 13.97
N LEU A 82 -17.01 8.23 12.81
CA LEU A 82 -17.09 6.78 12.62
C LEU A 82 -15.70 6.12 12.50
N ILE A 83 -14.65 6.91 12.26
CA ILE A 83 -13.29 6.41 12.12
C ILE A 83 -12.73 6.12 13.50
N VAL A 84 -12.46 4.84 13.75
CA VAL A 84 -12.10 4.30 15.06
C VAL A 84 -10.63 4.57 15.38
N TYR A 85 -9.76 4.35 14.39
CA TYR A 85 -8.32 4.43 14.56
C TYR A 85 -7.74 5.69 13.93
N TRP A 86 -7.94 6.83 14.61
CA TRP A 86 -7.35 8.09 14.17
C TRP A 86 -5.85 8.18 14.49
N ASN A 87 -5.43 7.68 15.66
CA ASN A 87 -4.04 7.69 16.11
C ASN A 87 -3.42 6.28 16.15
N LYS A 88 -2.15 6.16 15.80
CA LYS A 88 -1.40 4.89 15.86
C LYS A 88 -1.43 4.22 17.24
N LYS A 89 -1.38 5.04 18.30
CA LYS A 89 -1.41 4.56 19.69
C LYS A 89 -2.72 3.84 20.03
N GLU A 90 -3.85 4.33 19.53
CA GLU A 90 -5.18 3.75 19.76
C GLU A 90 -5.30 2.39 19.08
N TYR A 91 -4.82 2.31 17.84
CA TYR A 91 -4.73 1.05 17.10
C TYR A 91 -3.87 0.02 17.83
N LEU A 92 -2.65 0.39 18.24
CA LEU A 92 -1.74 -0.52 18.95
C LEU A 92 -2.31 -0.99 20.30
N LYS A 93 -3.01 -0.12 21.02
CA LYS A 93 -3.72 -0.49 22.26
C LYS A 93 -4.80 -1.54 22.00
N GLY A 94 -5.57 -1.36 20.92
CA GLY A 94 -6.54 -2.36 20.49
C GLY A 94 -5.87 -3.69 20.14
N TYR A 95 -4.86 -3.63 19.26
CA TYR A 95 -4.12 -4.78 18.75
C TYR A 95 -3.50 -5.64 19.87
N ASN A 96 -2.77 -5.02 20.80
CA ASN A 96 -2.09 -5.73 21.88
C ASN A 96 -3.06 -6.38 22.88
N ASN A 97 -4.26 -5.82 23.06
CA ASN A 97 -5.25 -6.36 23.99
C ASN A 97 -6.00 -7.58 23.43
N GLY A 98 -5.65 -8.08 22.24
CA GLY A 98 -6.42 -9.11 21.52
C GLY A 98 -7.82 -8.65 21.09
N LYS A 99 -8.18 -7.39 21.41
CA LYS A 99 -9.45 -6.74 21.09
C LYS A 99 -9.35 -5.87 19.83
N GLY A 100 -8.23 -5.91 19.11
CA GLY A 100 -7.91 -5.01 18.00
C GLY A 100 -8.85 -5.10 16.80
N TYR A 101 -9.65 -6.15 16.74
CA TYR A 101 -10.66 -6.36 15.70
C TYR A 101 -12.07 -5.90 16.09
N LEU A 102 -12.29 -5.47 17.35
CA LEU A 102 -13.67 -5.38 17.87
C LEU A 102 -14.39 -4.05 17.62
N ARG A 103 -13.70 -3.01 17.14
CA ARG A 103 -14.34 -1.69 16.98
C ARG A 103 -14.66 -1.31 15.55
N THR A 104 -13.92 -1.83 14.59
CA THR A 104 -14.16 -1.60 13.15
C THR A 104 -15.20 -2.57 12.63
N ILE A 105 -16.08 -2.10 11.75
CA ILE A 105 -17.08 -2.94 11.11
C ILE A 105 -16.38 -3.78 10.03
N ARG A 106 -16.52 -5.11 10.14
CA ARG A 106 -15.96 -6.06 9.18
C ARG A 106 -17.08 -6.74 8.43
N ASN A 107 -17.01 -6.67 7.10
CA ASN A 107 -17.88 -7.38 6.19
C ASN A 107 -17.14 -8.61 5.61
N ASP A 108 -17.88 -9.50 4.96
CA ASP A 108 -17.30 -10.70 4.33
C ASP A 108 -16.24 -10.35 3.26
N ASP A 109 -16.40 -9.18 2.64
CA ASP A 109 -15.51 -8.63 1.61
C ASP A 109 -14.38 -7.77 2.17
N SER A 110 -14.34 -7.52 3.48
CA SER A 110 -13.30 -6.69 4.11
C SER A 110 -11.91 -7.30 3.97
N GLY A 111 -10.93 -6.45 3.70
CA GLY A 111 -9.53 -6.83 3.58
C GLY A 111 -8.90 -7.25 4.91
N MET A 112 -7.63 -7.65 4.84
CA MET A 112 -6.88 -8.14 6.01
C MET A 112 -6.35 -7.00 6.89
N VAL A 113 -6.10 -5.83 6.31
CA VAL A 113 -5.54 -4.69 7.04
C VAL A 113 -6.66 -3.93 7.74
N GLY A 114 -6.87 -4.23 9.03
CA GLY A 114 -8.01 -3.73 9.79
C GLY A 114 -7.99 -2.24 10.14
N PHE A 115 -6.86 -1.54 10.00
CA PHE A 115 -6.80 -0.09 10.23
C PHE A 115 -7.12 0.76 8.99
N LEU A 116 -7.30 0.12 7.83
CA LEU A 116 -7.75 0.80 6.61
C LEU A 116 -9.27 0.87 6.64
N GLU A 117 -9.75 1.97 7.20
CA GLU A 117 -11.17 2.30 7.35
C GLU A 117 -11.58 3.32 6.29
N ASP A 118 -12.75 3.14 5.68
CA ASP A 118 -13.39 4.16 4.87
C ASP A 118 -13.98 5.30 5.72
N GLU A 119 -14.63 6.28 5.09
CA GLU A 119 -15.28 7.40 5.76
C GLU A 119 -16.40 6.98 6.73
N ASN A 120 -16.93 5.77 6.56
CA ASN A 120 -18.01 5.20 7.37
C ASN A 120 -17.48 4.28 8.49
N GLY A 121 -16.16 4.16 8.66
CA GLY A 121 -15.54 3.29 9.66
C GLY A 121 -15.55 1.79 9.29
N ASN A 122 -15.91 1.44 8.05
CA ASN A 122 -15.85 0.06 7.57
C ASN A 122 -14.45 -0.27 7.08
N ILE A 123 -14.01 -1.51 7.32
CA ILE A 123 -12.74 -1.99 6.76
C ILE A 123 -12.84 -2.07 5.24
N VAL A 124 -11.92 -1.39 4.56
CA VAL A 124 -11.77 -1.38 3.10
C VAL A 124 -11.74 -2.80 2.54
N ASN A 125 -12.45 -3.02 1.43
CA ASN A 125 -12.58 -4.34 0.83
C ASN A 125 -11.24 -4.94 0.33
N LYS A 126 -11.22 -6.25 0.12
CA LYS A 126 -10.02 -7.01 -0.29
C LYS A 126 -9.42 -6.51 -1.61
N ASP A 127 -10.26 -6.16 -2.57
CA ASP A 127 -9.85 -5.76 -3.92
C ASP A 127 -9.20 -4.36 -3.93
N GLU A 128 -9.77 -3.43 -3.19
CA GLU A 128 -9.20 -2.09 -2.99
C GLU A 128 -7.87 -2.18 -2.23
N GLN A 129 -7.79 -2.99 -1.17
CA GLN A 129 -6.50 -3.24 -0.51
C GLN A 129 -5.48 -3.89 -1.44
N ALA A 130 -5.91 -4.71 -2.42
CA ALA A 130 -5.02 -5.26 -3.44
C ALA A 130 -4.50 -4.16 -4.38
N ARG A 131 -5.35 -3.23 -4.83
CA ARG A 131 -4.95 -2.05 -5.61
C ARG A 131 -3.95 -1.17 -4.85
N MET A 132 -4.18 -0.96 -3.55
CA MET A 132 -3.26 -0.22 -2.68
C MET A 132 -1.88 -0.89 -2.59
N ARG A 133 -1.84 -2.23 -2.48
CA ARG A 133 -0.56 -2.98 -2.47
C ARG A 133 0.16 -2.89 -3.81
N GLU A 134 -0.56 -2.96 -4.92
CA GLU A 134 0.04 -2.82 -6.25
C GLU A 134 0.67 -1.43 -6.41
N PHE A 135 -0.07 -0.38 -6.06
CA PHE A 135 0.46 0.98 -6.10
C PHE A 135 1.65 1.17 -5.15
N GLN A 136 1.58 0.61 -3.94
CA GLN A 136 2.71 0.60 -3.02
C GLN A 136 3.98 0.00 -3.63
N ARG A 137 3.87 -1.13 -4.35
CA ARG A 137 5.00 -1.73 -5.05
C ARG A 137 5.54 -0.80 -6.13
N SER A 138 4.67 -0.17 -6.93
CA SER A 138 5.10 0.82 -7.94
C SER A 138 5.90 1.98 -7.35
N LEU A 139 5.52 2.46 -6.15
CA LEU A 139 6.26 3.49 -5.42
C LEU A 139 7.62 2.97 -4.95
N ALA A 140 7.68 1.73 -4.44
CA ALA A 140 8.94 1.11 -4.05
C ALA A 140 9.91 0.94 -5.23
N TYR A 141 9.42 0.55 -6.42
CA TYR A 141 10.22 0.54 -7.65
C TYR A 141 10.70 1.92 -8.05
N THR A 142 9.86 2.94 -7.87
CA THR A 142 10.28 4.33 -8.12
C THR A 142 11.44 4.70 -7.21
N LEU A 143 11.34 4.43 -5.90
CA LEU A 143 12.44 4.66 -4.97
C LEU A 143 13.70 3.88 -5.36
N LEU A 144 13.56 2.63 -5.82
CA LEU A 144 14.68 1.81 -6.26
C LEU A 144 15.38 2.42 -7.48
N LYS A 145 14.61 2.86 -8.48
CA LYS A 145 15.11 3.51 -9.69
C LYS A 145 15.93 4.77 -9.38
N PHE A 146 15.54 5.53 -8.37
CA PHE A 146 16.25 6.74 -7.92
C PHE A 146 17.36 6.46 -6.90
N GLY A 147 17.63 5.20 -6.52
CA GLY A 147 18.65 4.86 -5.52
C GLY A 147 18.27 5.29 -4.09
N LEU A 148 16.99 5.50 -3.82
CA LEU A 148 16.45 5.94 -2.52
C LEU A 148 15.67 4.84 -1.79
N ALA A 149 15.56 3.64 -2.37
CA ALA A 149 14.93 2.51 -1.71
C ALA A 149 15.73 2.09 -0.46
N PRO A 150 15.16 2.18 0.75
CA PRO A 150 15.89 1.81 1.94
C PRO A 150 16.03 0.28 2.08
N THR A 151 17.07 -0.19 2.78
CA THR A 151 17.20 -1.63 3.09
C THR A 151 16.02 -2.15 3.92
N SER A 152 15.46 -1.31 4.77
CA SER A 152 14.28 -1.59 5.58
C SER A 152 13.44 -0.32 5.70
N TRP A 153 12.12 -0.42 5.72
CA TRP A 153 11.26 0.76 5.79
C TRP A 153 11.56 1.68 7.00
N GLY A 154 11.94 1.11 8.15
CA GLY A 154 12.35 1.88 9.34
C GLY A 154 13.64 2.73 9.17
N ARG A 155 14.38 2.54 8.08
CA ARG A 155 15.57 3.32 7.69
C ARG A 155 15.32 4.18 6.45
N CYS A 156 14.05 4.41 6.09
CA CYS A 156 13.68 5.25 4.97
C CYS A 156 14.18 6.69 5.17
N THR A 157 14.72 7.31 4.12
CA THR A 157 15.10 8.72 4.17
C THR A 157 13.84 9.58 4.19
N GLN A 158 13.92 10.75 4.83
CA GLN A 158 12.76 11.64 4.96
C GLN A 158 12.13 12.04 3.60
N PRO A 159 12.90 12.40 2.54
CA PRO A 159 12.32 12.72 1.25
C PRO A 159 11.58 11.53 0.59
N ALA A 160 12.13 10.32 0.74
CA ALA A 160 11.51 9.10 0.21
C ALA A 160 10.21 8.76 0.96
N GLN A 161 10.22 8.87 2.29
CA GLN A 161 9.03 8.66 3.11
C GLN A 161 7.94 9.68 2.76
N GLU A 162 8.30 10.96 2.65
CA GLU A 162 7.36 12.02 2.28
C GLU A 162 6.73 11.78 0.91
N TYR A 163 7.55 11.46 -0.10
CA TYR A 163 7.07 11.14 -1.45
C TYR A 163 6.03 10.03 -1.44
N VAL A 164 6.34 8.92 -0.76
CA VAL A 164 5.44 7.76 -0.69
C VAL A 164 4.14 8.09 0.03
N VAL A 165 4.22 8.76 1.18
CA VAL A 165 3.03 9.12 1.96
C VAL A 165 2.10 10.03 1.16
N ARG A 166 2.65 11.06 0.50
CA ARG A 166 1.85 11.98 -0.33
C ARG A 166 1.24 11.29 -1.53
N SER A 167 2.03 10.47 -2.23
CA SER A 167 1.55 9.71 -3.39
C SER A 167 0.40 8.76 -3.02
N MET A 168 0.51 8.09 -1.86
CA MET A 168 -0.55 7.22 -1.34
C MET A 168 -1.83 8.00 -1.01
N ARG A 169 -1.72 9.18 -0.39
CA ARG A 169 -2.87 10.05 -0.07
C ARG A 169 -3.56 10.58 -1.32
N LEU A 170 -2.79 10.99 -2.32
CA LEU A 170 -3.31 11.47 -3.59
C LEU A 170 -4.14 10.41 -4.32
N LYS A 171 -3.68 9.16 -4.30
CA LYS A 171 -4.38 8.08 -4.99
C LYS A 171 -5.52 7.48 -4.16
N PHE A 172 -5.36 7.39 -2.84
CA PHE A 172 -6.33 6.77 -1.94
C PHE A 172 -6.62 7.67 -0.73
N PRO A 173 -7.78 8.37 -0.71
CA PRO A 173 -8.16 9.28 0.37
C PRO A 173 -8.20 8.64 1.77
N ILE A 174 -8.36 7.31 1.85
CA ILE A 174 -8.34 6.53 3.11
C ILE A 174 -7.07 6.77 3.94
N PHE A 175 -5.93 7.06 3.29
CA PHE A 175 -4.69 7.38 4.01
C PHE A 175 -4.70 8.78 4.65
N CYS A 176 -5.61 9.67 4.26
CA CYS A 176 -5.81 10.97 4.90
C CYS A 176 -6.56 10.87 6.23
N TYR A 177 -7.32 9.79 6.46
CA TYR A 177 -8.12 9.59 7.67
C TYR A 177 -7.30 9.14 8.89
N CYS A 178 -6.24 9.87 9.21
CA CYS A 178 -5.40 9.62 10.37
C CYS A 178 -4.52 10.83 10.74
N ALA A 179 -4.06 10.87 11.99
CA ALA A 179 -3.02 11.81 12.41
C ALA A 179 -1.63 11.42 11.88
N ASP A 180 -0.78 12.39 11.59
CA ASP A 180 0.64 12.19 11.26
C ASP A 180 0.91 11.18 10.12
N ASN A 181 -0.07 10.95 9.23
CA ASN A 181 0.01 9.99 8.13
C ASN A 181 0.37 8.55 8.55
N TRP A 182 0.06 8.17 9.79
CA TRP A 182 0.57 6.91 10.35
C TRP A 182 0.06 5.66 9.61
N LYS A 183 -1.12 5.73 9.00
CA LYS A 183 -1.69 4.62 8.21
C LYS A 183 -0.84 4.31 6.98
N ALA A 184 -0.41 5.34 6.24
CA ALA A 184 0.44 5.17 5.06
C ALA A 184 1.81 4.61 5.45
N ASP A 185 2.44 5.17 6.48
CA ASP A 185 3.73 4.70 6.99
C ASP A 185 3.68 3.23 7.48
N THR A 186 2.61 2.88 8.22
CA THR A 186 2.42 1.51 8.73
C THR A 186 2.13 0.54 7.59
N PHE A 187 1.33 0.94 6.60
CA PHE A 187 1.03 0.15 5.42
C PHE A 187 2.30 -0.15 4.61
N MET A 188 3.16 0.85 4.41
CA MET A 188 4.48 0.66 3.81
C MET A 188 5.31 -0.33 4.61
N GLY A 189 5.42 -0.17 5.93
CA GLY A 189 6.18 -1.08 6.78
C GLY A 189 5.73 -2.55 6.69
N LEU A 190 4.43 -2.81 6.51
CA LEU A 190 3.87 -4.16 6.43
C LEU A 190 4.24 -4.90 5.13
N TYR A 191 4.23 -4.19 4.00
CA TYR A 191 4.39 -4.81 2.67
C TYR A 191 5.76 -4.57 2.04
N TYR A 192 6.50 -3.57 2.53
CA TYR A 192 7.82 -3.26 1.99
C TYR A 192 8.81 -4.41 2.18
N SER A 193 8.82 -5.10 3.33
CA SER A 193 9.72 -6.24 3.55
C SER A 193 9.46 -7.38 2.57
N GLN A 194 8.18 -7.69 2.32
CA GLN A 194 7.78 -8.74 1.37
C GLN A 194 8.26 -8.43 -0.06
N TRP A 195 8.23 -7.15 -0.44
CA TRP A 195 8.77 -6.69 -1.72
C TRP A 195 10.30 -6.66 -1.73
N ALA A 196 10.93 -6.18 -0.66
CA ALA A 196 12.39 -6.03 -0.58
C ALA A 196 13.13 -7.38 -0.57
N ASP A 197 12.49 -8.43 -0.05
CA ASP A 197 13.05 -9.79 -0.05
C ASP A 197 13.14 -10.40 -1.45
N CYS A 198 12.24 -9.99 -2.35
CA CYS A 198 12.21 -10.42 -3.75
C CYS A 198 11.74 -9.25 -4.60
N PRO A 199 12.61 -8.25 -4.88
CA PRO A 199 12.30 -7.24 -5.87
C PRO A 199 12.15 -8.03 -7.17
N GLN A 200 10.91 -8.18 -7.65
CA GLN A 200 10.70 -8.77 -8.97
C GLN A 200 11.29 -7.77 -9.95
N ILE A 201 12.58 -7.88 -10.20
CA ILE A 201 13.17 -7.36 -11.42
C ILE A 201 12.46 -8.21 -12.46
N SER A 202 11.39 -7.67 -13.03
CA SER A 202 10.70 -8.26 -14.16
C SER A 202 11.77 -8.46 -15.21
N ASN A 203 12.30 -9.68 -15.30
CA ASN A 203 13.22 -10.12 -16.34
C ASN A 203 12.44 -10.24 -17.66
N ASP A 204 11.61 -9.24 -17.97
CA ASP A 204 10.83 -9.14 -19.20
C ASP A 204 11.72 -8.84 -20.40
N SER A 205 13.04 -8.71 -20.20
CA SER A 205 13.96 -8.31 -21.26
C SER A 205 14.92 -9.39 -21.77
N GLU A 206 15.04 -10.59 -21.19
CA GLU A 206 15.94 -11.60 -21.79
C GLU A 206 15.37 -13.03 -21.76
N GLY A 207 14.72 -13.38 -22.86
CA GLY A 207 14.81 -14.73 -23.39
C GLY A 207 14.10 -15.80 -22.58
N HIS A 208 12.77 -15.70 -22.44
CA HIS A 208 12.00 -16.92 -22.59
C HIS A 208 12.21 -17.40 -24.03
N HIS A 209 13.27 -18.20 -24.21
CA HIS A 209 13.47 -19.07 -25.35
C HIS A 209 12.21 -19.93 -25.42
N VAL A 210 11.21 -19.47 -26.17
CA VAL A 210 10.10 -20.30 -26.61
C VAL A 210 10.78 -21.43 -27.34
N LYS A 211 10.85 -22.59 -26.68
CA LYS A 211 11.26 -23.83 -27.31
C LYS A 211 10.23 -24.05 -28.41
N GLN A 212 10.60 -23.73 -29.65
CA GLN A 212 9.83 -24.13 -30.82
C GLN A 212 9.70 -25.65 -30.71
N GLU A 213 8.49 -26.11 -30.42
CA GLU A 213 8.14 -27.50 -30.66
C GLU A 213 8.17 -27.69 -32.17
N THR A 214 9.16 -28.43 -32.64
CA THR A 214 9.18 -28.98 -33.98
C THR A 214 7.99 -29.92 -34.07
N THR A 215 6.90 -29.45 -34.67
CA THR A 215 5.80 -30.29 -35.13
C THR A 215 6.34 -31.19 -36.23
N ASP A 216 6.70 -32.42 -35.88
CA ASP A 216 6.70 -33.51 -36.84
C ASP A 216 5.52 -34.44 -36.54
N SER A 217 4.75 -34.68 -37.59
CA SER A 217 3.49 -35.39 -37.56
C SER A 217 3.78 -36.89 -37.61
N THR A 218 3.48 -37.63 -36.54
CA THR A 218 3.22 -39.07 -36.66
C THR A 218 2.24 -39.49 -35.58
N ILE A 219 1.02 -39.76 -36.05
CA ILE A 219 -0.07 -40.37 -35.28
C ILE A 219 0.27 -41.86 -35.13
N GLU A 220 0.46 -42.33 -33.91
CA GLU A 220 0.34 -43.75 -33.56
C GLU A 220 -0.39 -43.86 -32.20
N PRO A 221 -1.50 -44.60 -32.12
CA PRO A 221 -2.22 -44.81 -30.88
C PRO A 221 -1.68 -46.06 -30.18
N THR A 222 -1.08 -45.92 -28.99
CA THR A 222 -0.86 -47.07 -28.12
C THR A 222 -1.38 -46.81 -26.72
N SER A 223 -2.45 -47.53 -26.42
CA SER A 223 -2.97 -47.81 -25.10
C SER A 223 -1.89 -48.46 -24.21
N ASN A 224 -1.81 -48.04 -22.95
CA ASN A 224 -2.07 -48.92 -21.81
C ASN A 224 -1.60 -48.30 -20.49
N GLY A 225 -2.43 -48.52 -19.47
CA GLY A 225 -2.39 -47.82 -18.20
C GLY A 225 -1.23 -48.17 -17.28
N LYS A 226 -1.07 -47.32 -16.26
CA LYS A 226 -0.62 -47.75 -14.94
C LYS A 226 -1.07 -46.77 -13.85
N THR A 227 -2.22 -47.06 -13.28
CA THR A 227 -2.67 -46.56 -11.97
C THR A 227 -1.63 -46.89 -10.91
N THR A 228 -0.87 -45.90 -10.47
CA THR A 228 0.04 -46.05 -9.33
C THR A 228 -0.69 -45.60 -8.07
N LYS A 229 -1.15 -46.61 -7.32
CA LYS A 229 -1.73 -46.48 -5.97
C LYS A 229 -0.74 -45.78 -5.05
N ARG A 230 -1.16 -44.65 -4.48
CA ARG A 230 -0.43 -43.94 -3.43
C ARG A 230 -0.77 -44.59 -2.07
N PRO A 231 0.21 -45.04 -1.28
CA PRO A 231 -0.07 -45.64 0.03
C PRO A 231 -0.51 -44.57 1.04
N SER A 232 -1.64 -44.86 1.69
CA SER A 232 -2.20 -44.11 2.81
C SER A 232 -1.27 -44.18 4.02
N SER A 233 -0.92 -43.02 4.56
CA SER A 233 -0.27 -42.91 5.87
C SER A 233 -1.32 -43.02 7.00
N PRO A 234 -1.00 -43.65 8.14
CA PRO A 234 -1.94 -43.84 9.24
C PRO A 234 -2.19 -42.55 10.05
N PRO A 235 -3.37 -42.43 10.69
CA PRO A 235 -3.72 -41.28 11.52
C PRO A 235 -3.03 -41.38 12.89
N MET A 236 -2.17 -40.42 13.22
CA MET A 236 -1.68 -40.26 14.60
C MET A 236 -2.73 -39.52 15.43
N THR A 237 -3.37 -40.28 16.32
CA THR A 237 -4.23 -39.80 17.40
C THR A 237 -3.39 -39.22 18.53
N ASN A 238 -3.16 -37.90 18.51
CA ASN A 238 -2.64 -37.21 19.69
C ASN A 238 -3.81 -36.70 20.53
N ALA A 239 -4.21 -37.53 21.49
CA ALA A 239 -5.11 -37.20 22.57
C ALA A 239 -4.51 -36.10 23.45
N THR A 240 -4.99 -34.87 23.27
CA THR A 240 -4.67 -33.75 24.17
C THR A 240 -5.65 -33.78 25.34
N LYS A 241 -5.12 -34.13 26.51
CA LYS A 241 -5.80 -34.09 27.81
C LYS A 241 -6.37 -32.68 28.07
N GLN A 242 -7.69 -32.55 28.02
CA GLN A 242 -8.37 -31.39 28.59
C GLN A 242 -8.38 -31.51 30.12
N LYS A 243 -7.68 -30.60 30.79
CA LYS A 243 -7.74 -30.43 32.24
C LYS A 243 -9.02 -29.62 32.55
N LYS A 244 -10.09 -30.34 32.84
CA LYS A 244 -11.38 -29.83 33.33
C LYS A 244 -11.17 -29.28 34.74
N LEU A 245 -11.03 -27.96 34.89
CA LEU A 245 -11.14 -27.29 36.17
C LEU A 245 -12.62 -26.98 36.39
N LYS A 246 -13.20 -27.71 37.34
CA LYS A 246 -14.57 -27.57 37.83
C LYS A 246 -14.51 -26.51 38.94
N GLN A 247 -15.20 -25.39 38.76
CA GLN A 247 -15.47 -24.44 39.85
C GLN A 247 -16.97 -24.28 39.96
N ASP A 248 -17.52 -25.03 40.91
CA ASP A 248 -18.88 -24.89 41.43
C ASP A 248 -18.91 -23.63 42.31
N ASN A 249 -19.88 -22.74 42.10
CA ASN A 249 -20.35 -21.83 43.15
C ASN A 249 -21.83 -21.52 42.91
N PRO A 250 -22.74 -21.81 43.86
CA PRO A 250 -24.16 -21.53 43.72
C PRO A 250 -24.57 -20.18 44.36
N ASP A 251 -25.66 -19.65 43.82
CA ASP A 251 -26.69 -18.84 44.46
C ASP A 251 -26.31 -17.55 45.21
N ALA A 252 -26.65 -16.42 44.57
CA ALA A 252 -27.24 -15.29 45.28
C ALA A 252 -28.30 -14.61 44.39
N LEU A 253 -29.53 -14.62 44.91
CA LEU A 253 -30.72 -14.02 44.34
C LEU A 253 -30.66 -12.47 44.26
N ILE A 254 -31.09 -11.97 43.10
CA ILE A 254 -31.89 -10.77 42.73
C ILE A 254 -32.78 -10.20 43.88
N PRO A 255 -33.26 -8.93 43.96
CA PRO A 255 -33.50 -7.91 42.89
C PRO A 255 -33.10 -6.45 43.24
N THR A 256 -33.22 -5.50 42.29
CA THR A 256 -34.14 -4.33 42.39
C THR A 256 -33.98 -3.34 41.21
N ALA A 257 -35.07 -3.23 40.45
CA ALA A 257 -35.66 -2.12 39.66
C ALA A 257 -34.81 -1.13 38.79
N PRO A 258 -35.33 -0.77 37.60
CA PRO A 258 -34.74 0.22 36.71
C PRO A 258 -35.12 1.66 37.11
N LYS A 259 -34.11 2.55 37.19
CA LYS A 259 -34.35 4.00 37.24
C LYS A 259 -34.63 4.51 35.83
N GLN A 260 -35.78 5.18 35.70
CA GLN A 260 -36.19 5.96 34.55
C GLN A 260 -35.12 7.01 34.20
N LEU A 261 -34.73 7.06 32.93
CA LEU A 261 -34.02 8.20 32.36
C LEU A 261 -35.06 9.24 31.93
N GLU A 262 -35.01 10.40 32.58
CA GLU A 262 -35.75 11.59 32.23
C GLU A 262 -35.42 12.03 30.79
N ILE A 263 -36.50 12.33 30.07
CA ILE A 263 -36.51 12.98 28.77
C ILE A 263 -36.03 14.43 28.98
N ILE A 264 -34.81 14.72 28.55
CA ILE A 264 -34.32 16.11 28.49
C ILE A 264 -35.04 16.81 27.34
N ARG A 265 -35.80 17.84 27.73
CA ARG A 265 -36.45 18.85 26.90
C ARG A 265 -35.50 19.44 25.86
N ALA A 266 -36.06 19.61 24.65
CA ALA A 266 -35.50 20.44 23.59
C ALA A 266 -35.24 21.87 24.06
N LEU A 267 -34.03 22.37 23.80
CA LEU A 267 -33.69 23.80 23.86
C LEU A 267 -34.01 24.47 22.51
N PRO A 268 -34.56 25.69 22.52
CA PRO A 268 -34.94 26.44 21.34
C PRO A 268 -33.71 27.02 20.62
N GLY A 269 -33.80 27.08 19.28
CA GLY A 269 -32.74 27.58 18.41
C GLY A 269 -32.42 29.07 18.62
N PRO A 270 -31.21 29.50 18.23
CA PRO A 270 -30.83 30.90 18.28
C PRO A 270 -31.49 31.71 17.13
N PRO A 271 -31.84 32.99 17.37
CA PRO A 271 -32.47 33.83 16.39
C PRO A 271 -31.48 34.35 15.34
N VAL A 272 -32.01 34.47 14.12
CA VAL A 272 -31.45 35.21 12.99
C VAL A 272 -31.46 36.71 13.30
N SER A 273 -30.30 37.36 13.19
CA SER A 273 -30.05 38.81 12.97
C SER A 273 -28.55 39.05 13.21
N GLN A 274 -27.78 39.88 12.51
CA GLN A 274 -28.06 40.90 11.52
C GLN A 274 -26.73 41.28 10.83
N LEU A 275 -26.89 41.80 9.63
CA LEU A 275 -25.92 42.47 8.79
C LEU A 275 -25.32 43.70 9.50
N ALA A 276 -24.01 43.77 9.66
CA ALA A 276 -23.31 45.02 9.95
C ALA A 276 -21.95 45.04 9.25
N ALA A 277 -21.79 46.01 8.36
CA ALA A 277 -20.55 46.35 7.71
C ALA A 277 -19.56 46.94 8.74
N HIS A 278 -18.32 46.45 8.75
CA HIS A 278 -17.23 47.15 9.40
C HIS A 278 -15.98 47.24 8.51
N THR A 279 -15.64 48.51 8.34
CA THR A 279 -14.52 49.20 7.76
C THR A 279 -13.14 48.61 8.07
N VAL A 280 -12.29 48.71 7.05
CA VAL A 280 -10.84 48.50 6.97
C VAL A 280 -10.06 49.00 8.20
N SER A 281 -9.12 48.19 8.68
CA SER A 281 -7.86 48.67 9.27
C SER A 281 -6.76 47.65 9.05
N THR A 282 -5.82 48.04 8.19
CA THR A 282 -4.59 47.32 7.86
C THR A 282 -3.56 47.62 8.96
N THR A 283 -3.22 46.64 9.78
CA THR A 283 -2.03 46.69 10.65
C THR A 283 -1.11 45.54 10.31
N THR A 284 -0.04 45.90 9.61
CA THR A 284 1.15 45.10 9.33
C THR A 284 1.87 44.81 10.64
N ALA A 285 1.77 43.58 11.14
CA ALA A 285 2.54 43.10 12.28
C ALA A 285 3.34 41.86 11.87
N THR A 286 4.65 42.04 11.79
CA THR A 286 5.68 41.04 11.48
C THR A 286 5.85 40.10 12.69
N PRO A 287 5.61 38.78 12.57
CA PRO A 287 6.03 37.86 13.63
C PRO A 287 7.47 37.38 13.37
N ASN A 288 8.32 37.75 14.32
CA ASN A 288 9.65 37.20 14.54
C ASN A 288 9.55 35.71 14.89
N ILE A 289 9.90 34.82 13.94
CA ILE A 289 9.95 33.38 14.17
C ILE A 289 11.37 33.00 14.60
N SER A 290 11.61 33.04 15.90
CA SER A 290 12.77 32.40 16.51
C SER A 290 12.52 30.89 16.60
N SER A 291 13.27 30.15 15.80
CA SER A 291 13.71 28.75 15.97
C SER A 291 13.02 27.91 17.06
N LEU A 292 12.10 27.05 16.66
CA LEU A 292 11.75 25.83 17.42
C LEU A 292 12.22 24.61 16.61
N THR A 293 13.48 24.24 16.81
CA THR A 293 14.05 22.99 16.28
C THR A 293 13.48 21.83 17.09
N ARG A 294 12.26 21.39 16.74
CA ARG A 294 11.64 20.18 17.33
C ARG A 294 12.31 18.97 16.70
N SER A 295 13.37 18.49 17.34
CA SER A 295 14.03 17.22 17.04
C SER A 295 13.03 16.06 17.21
N SER A 296 12.43 15.63 16.10
CA SER A 296 11.66 14.39 16.03
C SER A 296 12.64 13.21 16.08
N GLN A 297 12.95 12.73 17.29
CA GLN A 297 13.56 11.41 17.44
C GLN A 297 12.58 10.35 16.93
N ALA A 298 12.81 9.89 15.70
CA ALA A 298 12.18 8.71 15.15
C ALA A 298 12.63 7.50 15.98
N ARG A 299 11.83 7.13 17.00
CA ARG A 299 11.95 5.81 17.62
C ARG A 299 11.51 4.78 16.59
N SER A 300 12.48 4.22 15.89
CA SER A 300 12.30 3.04 15.05
C SER A 300 11.88 1.87 15.93
N PHE A 301 10.58 1.64 16.05
CA PHE A 301 10.06 0.41 16.65
C PHE A 301 10.26 -0.71 15.62
N ASN A 302 11.13 -1.67 15.94
CA ASN A 302 11.29 -2.90 15.17
C ASN A 302 9.96 -3.66 15.17
N TYR A 303 9.23 -3.62 14.06
CA TYR A 303 8.02 -4.42 13.85
C TYR A 303 8.43 -5.85 13.51
N HIS A 304 8.59 -6.70 14.52
CA HIS A 304 8.44 -8.14 14.33
C HIS A 304 6.95 -8.45 14.38
N SER A 305 6.30 -8.48 13.21
CA SER A 305 4.94 -8.99 13.09
C SER A 305 5.02 -10.51 12.92
N PRO A 306 4.68 -11.33 13.95
CA PRO A 306 4.86 -12.78 13.89
C PRO A 306 3.94 -13.49 12.88
N LEU A 307 3.02 -12.77 12.22
CA LEU A 307 2.00 -13.36 11.35
C LEU A 307 2.33 -13.37 9.85
N TYR A 308 3.45 -12.79 9.41
CA TYR A 308 3.79 -12.75 7.97
C TYR A 308 5.04 -13.54 7.55
N ASN A 309 5.76 -14.17 8.48
CA ASN A 309 6.91 -15.03 8.18
C ASN A 309 6.54 -16.47 7.75
N ARG A 310 5.51 -16.62 6.92
CA ARG A 310 5.19 -17.90 6.26
C ARG A 310 5.23 -17.79 4.75
N CYS A 311 6.21 -17.08 4.21
CA CYS A 311 6.64 -17.35 2.85
C CYS A 311 7.28 -18.74 2.84
N HIS A 312 6.61 -19.67 2.16
CA HIS A 312 7.13 -20.99 1.83
C HIS A 312 8.45 -20.84 1.09
N ARG A 313 9.55 -20.87 1.86
CA ARG A 313 10.86 -21.25 1.35
C ARG A 313 10.79 -22.76 1.05
N GLN A 314 10.06 -23.14 0.01
CA GLN A 314 10.30 -24.43 -0.65
C GLN A 314 11.67 -24.31 -1.31
N GLY A 315 12.69 -24.54 -0.50
CA GLY A 315 14.02 -24.80 -1.01
C GLY A 315 13.91 -26.03 -1.90
N SER A 316 14.07 -25.82 -3.20
CA SER A 316 14.56 -26.81 -4.14
C SER A 316 15.84 -27.40 -3.56
N ARG A 317 15.69 -28.47 -2.76
CA ARG A 317 16.79 -29.35 -2.39
C ARG A 317 17.20 -30.07 -3.67
N SER A 318 18.09 -29.44 -4.42
CA SER A 318 18.92 -30.12 -5.40
C SER A 318 19.61 -31.27 -4.66
N ARG A 319 19.14 -32.49 -4.90
CA ARG A 319 19.81 -33.72 -4.48
C ARG A 319 21.16 -33.75 -5.19
N LEU A 320 22.20 -33.27 -4.52
CA LEU A 320 23.57 -33.64 -4.84
C LEU A 320 23.68 -35.16 -4.68
N GLY A 321 23.89 -35.84 -5.79
CA GLY A 321 24.09 -37.27 -5.84
C GLY A 321 25.36 -37.66 -5.08
N ASN A 322 25.18 -38.43 -4.00
CA ASN A 322 26.26 -39.20 -3.39
C ASN A 322 26.65 -40.33 -4.34
N ARG A 323 27.66 -40.13 -5.19
CA ARG A 323 28.42 -41.24 -5.79
C ARG A 323 29.39 -41.78 -4.75
N LYS A 324 29.13 -42.99 -4.25
CA LYS A 324 30.10 -43.80 -3.49
C LYS A 324 31.25 -44.22 -4.42
N PRO A 325 32.53 -44.09 -4.04
CA PRO A 325 33.61 -44.80 -4.70
C PRO A 325 33.66 -46.26 -4.18
N SER A 326 33.61 -47.21 -5.10
CA SER A 326 33.81 -48.64 -4.83
C SER A 326 35.29 -48.97 -5.05
N SER A 327 36.10 -48.97 -4.00
CA SER A 327 37.46 -49.53 -4.03
C SER A 327 37.45 -50.94 -3.44
N LYS A 328 37.46 -51.96 -4.30
CA LYS A 328 37.80 -53.35 -3.92
C LYS A 328 39.32 -53.45 -3.84
N SER A 329 39.84 -53.66 -2.63
CA SER A 329 41.23 -54.05 -2.38
C SER A 329 41.36 -55.56 -2.55
N LEU A 330 42.21 -55.98 -3.49
CA LEU A 330 42.75 -57.34 -3.59
C LEU A 330 43.67 -57.60 -2.39
N ARG A 331 43.57 -58.79 -1.79
CA ARG A 331 44.63 -59.39 -0.95
C ARG A 331 45.26 -60.53 -1.76
N PRO A 332 46.60 -60.67 -1.78
CA PRO A 332 47.26 -61.90 -2.16
C PRO A 332 47.48 -62.80 -0.94
N SER A 333 47.47 -64.11 -1.20
CA SER A 333 48.02 -65.16 -0.33
C SER A 333 49.37 -65.61 -0.86
#